data_AF-A0A242K3Y9-F1
#
_entry.id   AF-A0A242K3Y9-F1
#
_cell.length_a   1.000
_cell.length_b   1.000
_cell.length_c   1.000
_cell.angle_alpha   90.00
_cell.angle_beta   90.00
_cell.angle_gamma   90.00
#
_symmetry.space_group_name_H-M   'P 1'
#
loop_
_entity.id
_entity.type
_entity.pdbx_description
1 polymer ?
#
loop_
_entity_poly.entity_id
_entity_poly.type
_entity_poly.pdbx_seq_one_letter_code
_entity_poly.pdbx_strand_id
1 'polypeptide(L)'
;MLLNDIVIAEGVTSPHIIENLESNTEYTVKVVNKSGESEEVTFKTKEITYKEVTIVCDLKDKVTESVEENPNDVRWLVSASVPAPSLNASEFTQSMYDAIYSLDGTTVDLQTTTLARNVQINAFLNIVETVDRHDGNYFSNHNATTLIEKANVLREEIKKLEVSSSGYGNGPGGYRYILAWWNSTAWEGGYAHTDDAINTVTREIDPSKYILDDGYLILNTRTYTSDTITPSILSMDYVCAKITILVEED
;
A
#
# COMPACT_ATOMS: atom_id res chain seq x y z
N MET A 1 21.10 35.61 -21.19
CA MET A 1 21.37 34.29 -20.61
C MET A 1 22.86 34.25 -20.37
N LEU A 2 23.30 34.36 -19.12
CA LEU A 2 24.71 34.26 -18.76
C LEU A 2 25.03 32.76 -18.76
N LEU A 3 25.82 32.29 -19.74
CA LEU A 3 26.40 30.95 -19.67
C LEU A 3 27.46 30.98 -18.56
N ASN A 4 27.30 30.11 -17.57
CA ASN A 4 28.35 29.83 -16.60
C ASN A 4 29.24 28.73 -17.19
N ASP A 5 30.34 29.13 -17.83
CA ASP A 5 31.31 28.20 -18.42
C ASP A 5 32.06 27.47 -17.30
N ILE A 6 31.93 26.13 -17.25
CA ILE A 6 32.73 25.28 -16.35
C ILE A 6 33.88 24.68 -17.16
N VAL A 7 35.11 25.07 -16.80
CA VAL A 7 36.33 24.54 -17.43
C VAL A 7 36.86 23.36 -16.62
N ILE A 8 36.79 22.16 -17.18
CA ILE A 8 37.40 20.96 -16.59
C ILE A 8 38.82 20.80 -17.17
N ALA A 9 39.82 20.68 -16.29
CA ALA A 9 41.24 20.63 -16.67
C ALA A 9 41.61 19.44 -17.58
N GLU A 10 42.62 19.63 -18.43
CA GLU A 10 43.11 18.62 -19.38
C GLU A 10 43.67 17.36 -18.70
N GLY A 11 43.37 16.19 -19.26
CA GLY A 11 44.11 14.95 -18.97
C GLY A 11 43.58 14.06 -17.82
N VAL A 12 42.34 14.27 -17.35
CA VAL A 12 41.76 13.48 -16.25
C VAL A 12 41.42 12.05 -16.70
N THR A 13 41.82 11.04 -15.92
CA THR A 13 41.51 9.61 -16.12
C THR A 13 40.42 9.08 -15.19
N SER A 14 39.79 9.96 -14.41
CA SER A 14 38.79 9.64 -13.40
C SER A 14 37.56 10.54 -13.58
N PRO A 15 36.35 10.11 -13.16
CA PRO A 15 35.15 10.94 -13.21
C PRO A 15 35.38 12.29 -12.50
N HIS A 16 35.02 13.40 -13.15
CA HIS A 16 34.92 14.71 -12.51
C HIS A 16 33.50 14.90 -12.01
N ILE A 17 33.34 15.18 -10.72
CA ILE A 17 32.05 15.53 -10.11
C ILE A 17 31.95 17.06 -10.11
N ILE A 18 30.83 17.58 -10.62
CA ILE A 18 30.50 19.00 -10.55
C ILE A 18 29.51 19.18 -9.42
N GLU A 19 29.91 19.90 -8.38
CA GLU A 19 29.11 20.14 -7.17
C GLU A 19 28.65 21.61 -7.11
N ASN A 20 27.66 21.89 -6.25
CA ASN A 20 27.16 23.24 -5.95
C ASN A 20 26.58 23.98 -7.18
N LEU A 21 25.90 23.25 -8.05
CA LEU A 21 25.13 23.83 -9.14
C LEU A 21 23.88 24.52 -8.58
N GLU A 22 23.57 25.70 -9.09
CA GLU A 22 22.31 26.41 -8.84
C GLU A 22 21.17 25.64 -9.49
N SER A 23 19.98 25.67 -8.87
CA SER A 23 18.78 25.05 -9.43
C SER A 23 18.22 25.87 -10.59
N ASN A 24 17.51 25.20 -11.52
CA ASN A 24 16.88 25.82 -12.69
C ASN A 24 17.84 26.61 -13.60
N THR A 25 19.13 26.22 -13.60
CA THR A 25 20.20 26.89 -14.34
C THR A 25 20.73 25.98 -15.44
N GLU A 26 20.92 26.55 -16.63
CA GLU A 26 21.58 25.88 -17.75
C GLU A 26 23.09 26.03 -17.62
N TYR A 27 23.78 24.90 -17.69
CA TYR A 27 25.24 24.81 -17.68
C TYR A 27 25.70 24.24 -19.00
N THR A 28 26.78 24.81 -19.54
CA THR A 28 27.51 24.21 -20.66
C THR A 28 28.91 23.87 -20.19
N VAL A 29 29.27 22.60 -20.35
CA VAL A 29 30.59 22.09 -19.99
C VAL A 29 31.33 21.78 -21.28
N LYS A 30 32.54 22.34 -21.40
CA LYS A 30 33.44 22.00 -22.49
C LYS A 30 34.34 20.84 -22.08
N VAL A 31 34.20 19.71 -22.76
CA VAL A 31 35.04 18.52 -22.59
C VAL A 31 36.15 18.57 -23.62
N VAL A 32 37.41 18.52 -23.20
CA VAL A 32 38.57 18.52 -24.11
C VAL A 32 39.32 17.20 -23.96
N ASN A 33 39.55 16.50 -25.08
CA ASN A 33 40.30 15.25 -25.09
C ASN A 33 41.83 15.50 -25.13
N LYS A 34 42.63 14.45 -24.91
CA LYS A 34 44.11 14.55 -24.90
C LYS A 34 44.73 15.02 -26.22
N SER A 35 44.00 14.89 -27.33
CA SER A 35 44.40 15.38 -28.66
C SER A 35 44.01 16.84 -28.90
N GLY A 36 43.35 17.49 -27.95
CA GLY A 36 42.92 18.90 -28.05
C GLY A 36 41.59 19.10 -28.79
N GLU A 37 40.88 18.03 -29.13
CA GLU A 37 39.51 18.11 -29.67
C GLU A 37 38.54 18.37 -28.52
N SER A 38 37.50 19.18 -28.77
CA SER A 38 36.54 19.54 -27.74
C SER A 38 35.10 19.28 -28.16
N GLU A 39 34.29 18.88 -27.21
CA GLU A 39 32.84 18.78 -27.31
C GLU A 39 32.20 19.63 -26.21
N GLU A 40 31.04 20.23 -26.50
CA GLU A 40 30.25 20.96 -25.52
C GLU A 40 29.02 20.13 -25.13
N VAL A 41 28.82 19.96 -23.83
CA VAL A 41 27.66 19.28 -23.27
C VAL A 41 26.86 20.30 -22.47
N THR A 42 25.61 20.52 -22.88
CA THR A 42 24.68 21.39 -22.17
C THR A 42 23.72 20.55 -21.35
N PHE A 43 23.54 20.92 -20.08
CA PHE A 43 22.53 20.34 -19.20
C PHE A 43 21.83 21.42 -18.39
N LYS A 44 20.63 21.11 -17.89
CA LYS A 44 19.88 21.99 -16.99
C LYS A 44 19.71 21.30 -15.65
N THR A 45 19.95 22.03 -14.57
CA THR A 45 19.47 21.62 -13.26
C THR A 45 17.98 21.92 -13.15
N LYS A 46 17.26 21.09 -12.41
CA LYS A 46 15.85 21.32 -12.03
C LYS A 46 15.80 21.44 -10.51
N GLU A 47 15.06 22.42 -10.00
CA GLU A 47 14.64 22.40 -8.60
C GLU A 47 13.59 21.32 -8.42
N ILE A 48 13.85 20.35 -7.54
CA ILE A 48 12.88 19.30 -7.22
C ILE A 48 12.09 19.76 -6.01
N THR A 49 10.80 20.08 -6.21
CA THR A 49 9.86 20.29 -5.11
C THR A 49 9.05 19.03 -4.88
N TYR A 50 8.60 18.83 -3.64
CA TYR A 50 7.80 17.68 -3.25
C TYR A 50 6.50 18.14 -2.61
N LYS A 51 5.42 17.40 -2.88
CA LYS A 51 4.14 17.57 -2.19
C LYS A 51 3.72 16.29 -1.51
N GLU A 52 3.00 16.42 -0.40
CA GLU A 52 2.34 15.28 0.24
C GLU A 52 1.07 14.91 -0.53
N VAL A 53 0.94 13.62 -0.84
CA VAL A 53 -0.25 13.06 -1.47
C VAL A 53 -0.72 11.86 -0.66
N THR A 54 -2.04 11.77 -0.45
CA THR A 54 -2.69 10.58 0.12
C THR A 54 -3.34 9.76 -0.98
N ILE A 55 -2.88 8.52 -1.13
CA ILE A 55 -3.37 7.52 -2.07
C ILE A 55 -4.25 6.53 -1.30
N VAL A 56 -5.37 6.13 -1.90
CA VAL A 56 -6.27 5.12 -1.32
C VAL A 56 -6.04 3.78 -2.01
N CYS A 57 -5.76 2.75 -1.22
CA CYS A 57 -5.66 1.35 -1.62
C CYS A 57 -6.95 0.65 -1.16
N ASP A 58 -7.90 0.48 -2.08
CA ASP A 58 -9.23 -0.10 -1.82
C ASP A 58 -9.63 -1.10 -2.91
N LEU A 59 -10.90 -1.51 -2.94
CA LEU A 59 -11.40 -2.53 -3.86
C LEU A 59 -12.13 -1.95 -5.07
N LYS A 60 -12.00 -0.64 -5.30
CA LYS A 60 -12.62 0.01 -6.44
C LYS A 60 -12.11 -0.59 -7.74
N ASP A 61 -13.04 -0.84 -8.68
CA ASP A 61 -12.76 -1.42 -10.00
C ASP A 61 -12.18 -2.85 -9.94
N LYS A 62 -12.27 -3.54 -8.78
CA LYS A 62 -11.82 -4.93 -8.64
C LYS A 62 -12.67 -5.89 -9.47
N VAL A 63 -11.98 -6.68 -10.30
CA VAL A 63 -12.53 -7.84 -11.00
C VAL A 63 -12.06 -9.12 -10.30
N THR A 64 -12.99 -9.99 -9.91
CA THR A 64 -12.68 -11.29 -9.29
C THR A 64 -11.71 -12.09 -10.15
N GLU A 65 -10.75 -12.78 -9.53
CA GLU A 65 -9.71 -13.59 -10.20
C GLU A 65 -8.76 -12.81 -11.13
N SER A 66 -8.86 -11.47 -11.19
CA SER A 66 -7.97 -10.60 -11.97
C SER A 66 -7.12 -9.72 -11.06
N VAL A 67 -5.89 -9.44 -11.48
CA VAL A 67 -5.00 -8.46 -10.84
C VAL A 67 -4.73 -7.24 -11.73
N GLU A 68 -5.26 -7.24 -12.95
CA GLU A 68 -4.94 -6.24 -13.97
C GLU A 68 -5.58 -4.88 -13.66
N GLU A 69 -6.85 -4.87 -13.26
CA GLU A 69 -7.61 -3.66 -12.95
C GLU A 69 -7.27 -3.16 -11.54
N ASN A 70 -7.37 -4.06 -10.57
CA ASN A 70 -7.03 -3.82 -9.18
C ASN A 70 -6.37 -5.08 -8.59
N PRO A 71 -5.11 -4.98 -8.14
CA PRO A 71 -4.35 -6.11 -7.62
C PRO A 71 -4.80 -6.58 -6.23
N ASN A 72 -5.66 -5.81 -5.54
CA ASN A 72 -6.10 -6.12 -4.19
C ASN A 72 -7.01 -7.34 -4.21
N ASP A 73 -7.01 -8.11 -3.13
CA ASP A 73 -7.74 -9.37 -3.04
C ASP A 73 -8.42 -9.50 -1.67
N VAL A 74 -9.62 -10.07 -1.64
CA VAL A 74 -10.35 -10.35 -0.41
C VAL A 74 -10.73 -11.81 -0.39
N ARG A 75 -10.32 -12.49 0.69
CA ARG A 75 -10.63 -13.91 0.90
C ARG A 75 -11.32 -14.11 2.23
N TRP A 76 -12.18 -15.12 2.32
CA TRP A 76 -12.81 -15.51 3.58
C TRP A 76 -12.62 -16.98 3.89
N LEU A 77 -12.75 -17.28 5.18
CA LEU A 77 -12.71 -18.64 5.69
C LEU A 77 -13.55 -18.78 6.97
N VAL A 78 -13.79 -20.04 7.34
CA VAL A 78 -14.41 -20.42 8.60
C VAL A 78 -13.45 -21.34 9.38
N SER A 79 -13.02 -20.90 10.56
CA SER A 79 -12.02 -21.61 11.36
C SER A 79 -12.24 -21.46 12.87
N ALA A 80 -11.66 -22.38 13.65
CA ALA A 80 -11.65 -22.31 15.11
C ALA A 80 -10.52 -21.43 15.68
N SER A 81 -9.58 -21.04 14.82
CA SER A 81 -8.45 -20.14 15.13
C SER A 81 -8.28 -19.12 14.02
N VAL A 82 -7.46 -18.09 14.24
CA VAL A 82 -7.07 -17.11 13.22
C VAL A 82 -5.74 -17.58 12.62
N PRO A 83 -5.75 -18.34 11.50
CA PRO A 83 -4.51 -18.82 10.90
C PRO A 83 -3.73 -17.66 10.30
N ALA A 84 -2.45 -17.89 9.98
CA ALA A 84 -1.70 -16.97 9.11
C ALA A 84 -2.48 -16.74 7.79
N PRO A 85 -2.34 -15.57 7.14
CA PRO A 85 -2.94 -15.31 5.85
C PRO A 85 -2.61 -16.42 4.85
N SER A 86 -3.62 -16.88 4.11
CA SER A 86 -3.43 -17.94 3.12
C SER A 86 -4.28 -17.65 1.90
N LEU A 87 -3.67 -17.76 0.72
CA LEU A 87 -4.36 -17.70 -0.56
C LEU A 87 -5.26 -18.93 -0.81
N ASN A 88 -5.17 -19.99 0.01
CA ASN A 88 -6.05 -21.14 -0.08
C ASN A 88 -7.46 -20.90 0.51
N ALA A 89 -7.69 -19.72 1.09
CA ALA A 89 -9.04 -19.28 1.46
C ALA A 89 -9.90 -18.99 0.22
N SER A 90 -11.22 -18.93 0.39
CA SER A 90 -12.13 -18.65 -0.73
C SER A 90 -12.11 -17.17 -1.07
N GLU A 91 -11.78 -16.81 -2.30
CA GLU A 91 -11.89 -15.43 -2.79
C GLU A 91 -13.35 -14.97 -2.84
N PHE A 92 -13.55 -13.66 -2.69
CA PHE A 92 -14.84 -13.01 -2.88
C PHE A 92 -15.33 -13.14 -4.32
N THR A 93 -16.63 -13.37 -4.49
CA THR A 93 -17.27 -13.32 -5.82
C THR A 93 -17.36 -11.88 -6.30
N GLN A 94 -17.63 -11.67 -7.60
CA GLN A 94 -17.75 -10.31 -8.14
C GLN A 94 -18.82 -9.50 -7.40
N SER A 95 -19.99 -10.10 -7.15
CA SER A 95 -21.06 -9.46 -6.39
C SER A 95 -20.67 -9.07 -4.96
N MET A 96 -19.70 -9.79 -4.37
CA MET A 96 -19.19 -9.44 -3.05
C MET A 96 -18.24 -8.24 -3.14
N TYR A 97 -17.35 -8.20 -4.13
CA TYR A 97 -16.53 -7.00 -4.39
C TYR A 97 -17.39 -5.78 -4.72
N ASP A 98 -18.40 -5.95 -5.59
CA ASP A 98 -19.37 -4.91 -5.96
C ASP A 98 -20.11 -4.34 -4.72
N ALA A 99 -20.28 -5.15 -3.68
CA ALA A 99 -20.95 -4.74 -2.44
C ALA A 99 -20.01 -4.02 -1.45
N ILE A 100 -18.69 -4.10 -1.61
CA ILE A 100 -17.74 -3.56 -0.62
C ILE A 100 -16.66 -2.63 -1.17
N TYR A 101 -16.77 -2.19 -2.44
CA TYR A 101 -15.79 -1.29 -3.04
C TYR A 101 -15.94 0.16 -2.57
N SER A 102 -17.07 0.53 -1.99
CA SER A 102 -17.34 1.86 -1.45
C SER A 102 -18.12 1.78 -0.15
N LEU A 103 -17.86 2.71 0.76
CA LEU A 103 -18.64 2.87 1.98
C LEU A 103 -20.02 3.46 1.65
N ASP A 104 -21.02 2.60 1.44
CA ASP A 104 -22.37 3.01 1.06
C ASP A 104 -23.49 2.35 1.87
N GLY A 105 -23.13 1.50 2.83
CA GLY A 105 -24.05 0.77 3.69
C GLY A 105 -24.50 -0.57 3.14
N THR A 106 -24.09 -0.93 1.91
CA THR A 106 -24.24 -2.29 1.37
C THR A 106 -23.22 -3.20 2.03
N THR A 107 -23.62 -4.41 2.41
CA THR A 107 -22.71 -5.34 3.08
C THR A 107 -22.61 -6.68 2.38
N VAL A 108 -21.43 -7.29 2.52
CA VAL A 108 -21.26 -8.73 2.43
C VAL A 108 -21.47 -9.34 3.80
N ASP A 109 -22.50 -10.17 3.92
CA ASP A 109 -22.83 -10.89 5.14
C ASP A 109 -22.39 -12.35 5.04
N LEU A 110 -21.49 -12.75 5.92
CA LEU A 110 -20.97 -14.11 6.01
C LEU A 110 -21.30 -14.68 7.39
N GLN A 111 -21.65 -15.96 7.46
CA GLN A 111 -21.99 -16.59 8.73
C GLN A 111 -21.58 -18.06 8.86
N THR A 112 -21.47 -18.53 10.09
CA THR A 112 -21.37 -19.95 10.43
C THR A 112 -22.08 -20.29 11.74
N THR A 113 -22.70 -21.46 11.79
CA THR A 113 -23.27 -22.07 13.02
C THR A 113 -22.39 -23.20 13.57
N THR A 114 -21.19 -23.41 13.00
CA THR A 114 -20.32 -24.51 13.43
C THR A 114 -19.71 -24.19 14.78
N LEU A 115 -19.84 -25.12 15.74
CA LEU A 115 -19.36 -24.97 17.11
C LEU A 115 -17.90 -24.49 17.14
N ALA A 116 -17.66 -23.45 17.94
CA ALA A 116 -16.35 -22.87 18.20
C ALA A 116 -15.61 -22.37 16.94
N ARG A 117 -16.32 -22.11 15.84
CA ARG A 117 -15.76 -21.49 14.63
C ARG A 117 -16.29 -20.08 14.42
N ASN A 118 -15.46 -19.22 13.84
CA ASN A 118 -15.88 -17.90 13.37
C ASN A 118 -15.66 -17.74 11.87
N VAL A 119 -16.38 -16.79 11.31
CA VAL A 119 -16.09 -16.23 9.99
C VAL A 119 -14.97 -15.22 10.11
N GLN A 120 -14.08 -15.22 9.11
CA GLN A 120 -12.98 -14.28 8.99
C GLN A 120 -12.85 -13.83 7.54
N ILE A 121 -12.51 -12.56 7.34
CA ILE A 121 -12.19 -11.97 6.04
C ILE A 121 -10.75 -11.45 6.11
N ASN A 122 -9.94 -11.80 5.11
CA ASN A 122 -8.59 -11.29 4.91
C ASN A 122 -8.58 -10.39 3.67
N ALA A 123 -8.22 -9.12 3.83
CA ALA A 123 -7.97 -8.21 2.72
C ALA A 123 -6.46 -8.11 2.48
N PHE A 124 -6.03 -8.46 1.28
CA PHE A 124 -4.67 -8.34 0.78
C PHE A 124 -4.60 -7.08 -0.08
N LEU A 125 -3.99 -6.03 0.47
CA LEU A 125 -3.88 -4.72 -0.16
C LEU A 125 -2.46 -4.56 -0.73
N ASN A 126 -2.31 -4.53 -2.05
CA ASN A 126 -1.02 -4.40 -2.73
C ASN A 126 -0.59 -2.93 -2.75
N ILE A 127 0.19 -2.56 -1.73
CA ILE A 127 0.61 -1.18 -1.50
C ILE A 127 1.63 -0.72 -2.54
N VAL A 128 2.53 -1.62 -2.96
CA VAL A 128 3.51 -1.36 -4.02
C VAL A 128 2.82 -1.01 -5.33
N GLU A 129 1.93 -1.88 -5.81
CA GLU A 129 1.23 -1.68 -7.08
C GLU A 129 0.31 -0.46 -7.03
N THR A 130 -0.30 -0.19 -5.87
CA THR A 130 -1.14 1.01 -5.69
C THR A 130 -0.33 2.31 -5.85
N VAL A 131 0.88 2.37 -5.30
CA VAL A 131 1.76 3.53 -5.46
C VAL A 131 2.30 3.61 -6.89
N ASP A 132 2.71 2.48 -7.49
CA ASP A 132 3.23 2.43 -8.87
C ASP A 132 2.20 2.91 -9.90
N ARG A 133 0.92 2.57 -9.70
CA ARG A 133 -0.19 3.04 -10.54
C ARG A 133 -0.50 4.52 -10.35
N HIS A 134 -0.22 5.08 -9.17
CA HIS A 134 -0.41 6.49 -8.91
C HIS A 134 0.71 7.34 -9.51
N ASP A 135 1.96 6.89 -9.34
CA ASP A 135 3.16 7.50 -9.91
C ASP A 135 4.12 6.39 -10.37
N GLY A 136 4.11 6.11 -11.68
CA GLY A 136 4.94 5.06 -12.27
C GLY A 136 6.44 5.34 -12.26
N ASN A 137 6.86 6.56 -11.87
CA ASN A 137 8.26 6.89 -11.68
C ASN A 137 8.68 6.83 -10.21
N TYR A 138 7.74 6.66 -9.27
CA TYR A 138 8.00 6.76 -7.84
C TYR A 138 9.17 5.86 -7.41
N PHE A 139 9.14 4.58 -7.81
CA PHE A 139 10.18 3.63 -7.44
C PHE A 139 11.48 3.81 -8.23
N SER A 140 11.41 4.17 -9.52
CA SER A 140 12.61 4.43 -10.32
C SER A 140 13.38 5.65 -9.79
N ASN A 141 12.68 6.66 -9.28
CA ASN A 141 13.29 7.83 -8.65
C ASN A 141 14.06 7.46 -7.36
N HIS A 142 13.70 6.34 -6.73
CA HIS A 142 14.40 5.75 -5.59
C HIS A 142 15.38 4.63 -5.98
N ASN A 143 15.62 4.40 -7.27
CA ASN A 143 16.45 3.30 -7.79
C ASN A 143 15.98 1.90 -7.36
N ALA A 144 14.69 1.72 -7.08
CA ALA A 144 14.11 0.43 -6.69
C ALA A 144 13.54 -0.30 -7.90
N THR A 145 14.04 -1.51 -8.18
CA THR A 145 13.68 -2.28 -9.39
C THR A 145 13.02 -3.61 -9.09
N THR A 146 13.38 -4.24 -7.97
CA THR A 146 12.77 -5.49 -7.50
C THR A 146 11.60 -5.21 -6.55
N LEU A 147 10.68 -6.16 -6.42
CA LEU A 147 9.53 -6.02 -5.51
C LEU A 147 9.95 -5.75 -4.04
N ILE A 148 11.02 -6.41 -3.59
CA ILE A 148 11.57 -6.22 -2.24
C ILE A 148 12.15 -4.81 -2.07
N GLU A 149 12.89 -4.32 -3.08
CA GLU A 149 13.40 -2.94 -3.06
C GLU A 149 12.26 -1.93 -3.03
N LYS A 150 11.21 -2.14 -3.85
CA LYS A 150 10.02 -1.28 -3.85
C LYS A 150 9.33 -1.29 -2.48
N ALA A 151 9.13 -2.46 -1.88
CA ALA A 151 8.58 -2.58 -0.53
C ALA A 151 9.44 -1.87 0.52
N ASN A 152 10.77 -1.98 0.44
CA ASN A 152 11.68 -1.26 1.34
C ASN A 152 11.57 0.26 1.21
N VAL A 153 11.48 0.80 -0.01
CA VAL A 153 11.24 2.23 -0.23
C VAL A 153 9.96 2.67 0.49
N LEU A 154 8.87 1.92 0.38
CA LEU A 154 7.62 2.28 1.06
C LEU A 154 7.72 2.23 2.58
N ARG A 155 8.47 1.27 3.13
CA ARG A 155 8.70 1.17 4.58
C ARG A 155 9.44 2.39 5.13
N GLU A 156 10.30 3.01 4.32
CA GLU A 156 11.14 4.15 4.70
C GLU A 156 10.45 5.49 4.42
N GLU A 157 9.74 5.59 3.30
CA GLU A 157 9.27 6.88 2.76
C GLU A 157 7.80 7.21 3.07
N ILE A 158 6.98 6.22 3.40
CA ILE A 158 5.59 6.48 3.80
C ILE A 158 5.56 7.32 5.07
N LYS A 159 4.96 8.52 4.98
CA LYS A 159 4.79 9.44 6.11
C LYS A 159 3.65 9.02 7.02
N LYS A 160 2.60 8.44 6.45
CA LYS A 160 1.45 7.96 7.20
C LYS A 160 0.81 6.76 6.50
N LEU A 161 0.55 5.69 7.25
CA LEU A 161 -0.22 4.53 6.80
C LEU A 161 -1.43 4.35 7.72
N GLU A 162 -2.63 4.59 7.20
CA GLU A 162 -3.89 4.43 7.93
C GLU A 162 -4.70 3.30 7.35
N VAL A 163 -5.08 2.32 8.17
CA VAL A 163 -5.92 1.18 7.76
C VAL A 163 -7.31 1.37 8.32
N SER A 164 -8.32 0.98 7.54
CA SER A 164 -9.70 1.05 7.99
C SER A 164 -10.54 -0.10 7.47
N SER A 165 -11.53 -0.48 8.28
CA SER A 165 -12.57 -1.42 7.86
C SER A 165 -13.89 -1.07 8.53
N SER A 166 -14.97 -1.16 7.75
CA SER A 166 -16.32 -0.78 8.12
C SER A 166 -17.24 -2.00 8.08
N GLY A 167 -18.04 -2.16 9.12
CA GLY A 167 -18.95 -3.29 9.24
C GLY A 167 -19.46 -3.47 10.66
N TYR A 168 -19.99 -4.66 10.91
CA TYR A 168 -20.36 -5.12 12.25
C TYR A 168 -20.28 -6.63 12.32
N GLY A 169 -20.24 -7.18 13.53
CA GLY A 169 -20.21 -8.62 13.73
C GLY A 169 -21.03 -9.02 14.93
N ASN A 170 -21.55 -10.22 14.93
CA ASN A 170 -22.39 -10.75 16.00
C ASN A 170 -22.02 -12.20 16.32
N GLY A 171 -22.22 -12.59 17.58
CA GLY A 171 -22.09 -13.97 18.03
C GLY A 171 -22.62 -14.15 19.46
N PRO A 172 -22.34 -15.31 20.10
CA PRO A 172 -22.79 -15.61 21.46
C PRO A 172 -22.42 -14.56 22.51
N GLY A 173 -21.32 -13.83 22.28
CA GLY A 173 -20.85 -12.73 23.14
C GLY A 173 -21.49 -11.36 22.85
N GLY A 174 -22.48 -11.29 21.96
CA GLY A 174 -23.07 -10.04 21.45
C GLY A 174 -22.32 -9.49 20.24
N TYR A 175 -22.47 -8.18 20.03
CA TYR A 175 -21.86 -7.50 18.90
C TYR A 175 -20.37 -7.25 19.11
N ARG A 176 -19.56 -7.63 18.12
CA ARG A 176 -18.14 -7.32 18.06
C ARG A 176 -17.61 -7.45 16.64
N TYR A 177 -16.94 -6.42 16.19
CA TYR A 177 -16.20 -6.40 14.93
C TYR A 177 -14.75 -6.07 15.21
N ILE A 178 -13.83 -6.97 14.83
CA ILE A 178 -12.41 -6.86 15.14
C ILE A 178 -11.64 -6.56 13.85
N LEU A 179 -10.74 -5.58 13.89
CA LEU A 179 -9.73 -5.33 12.86
C LEU A 179 -8.32 -5.66 13.40
N ALA A 180 -7.58 -6.46 12.64
CA ALA A 180 -6.21 -6.85 12.91
C ALA A 180 -5.39 -6.78 11.62
N TRP A 181 -4.05 -6.85 11.73
CA TRP A 181 -3.13 -6.79 10.59
C TRP A 181 -1.94 -7.73 10.80
N TRP A 182 -1.37 -8.23 9.71
CA TRP A 182 -0.30 -9.23 9.73
C TRP A 182 1.08 -8.58 9.73
N ASN A 183 1.99 -9.05 10.58
CA ASN A 183 3.37 -8.53 10.68
C ASN A 183 4.45 -9.45 10.06
N SER A 184 4.04 -10.43 9.23
CA SER A 184 4.81 -11.59 8.72
C SER A 184 4.86 -12.84 9.63
N THR A 185 4.66 -12.70 10.93
CA THR A 185 4.78 -13.81 11.92
C THR A 185 3.54 -14.01 12.79
N ALA A 186 2.80 -12.94 13.06
CA ALA A 186 1.63 -12.93 13.91
C ALA A 186 0.63 -11.85 13.50
N TRP A 187 -0.62 -12.06 13.89
CA TRP A 187 -1.65 -11.03 13.84
C TRP A 187 -1.44 -10.05 15.00
N GLU A 188 -1.41 -8.77 14.69
CA GLU A 188 -1.38 -7.68 15.65
C GLU A 188 -2.63 -6.80 15.52
N GLY A 189 -2.75 -5.82 16.41
CA GLY A 189 -3.97 -5.02 16.55
C GLY A 189 -5.03 -5.79 17.35
N GLY A 190 -6.21 -6.00 16.76
CA GLY A 190 -7.37 -6.54 17.48
C GLY A 190 -8.29 -5.45 18.05
N TYR A 191 -8.23 -4.25 17.48
CA TYR A 191 -9.13 -3.16 17.80
C TYR A 191 -10.54 -3.53 17.36
N ALA A 192 -11.51 -3.19 18.21
CA ALA A 192 -12.87 -3.57 17.97
C ALA A 192 -13.84 -2.48 18.42
N HIS A 193 -15.02 -2.50 17.82
CA HIS A 193 -16.22 -1.86 18.35
C HIS A 193 -17.29 -2.93 18.59
N THR A 194 -18.33 -2.55 19.32
CA THR A 194 -19.43 -3.44 19.75
C THR A 194 -20.80 -2.89 19.35
N ASP A 195 -20.81 -2.03 18.32
CA ASP A 195 -22.07 -1.49 17.79
C ASP A 195 -22.81 -2.58 17.01
N ASP A 196 -24.14 -2.48 17.02
CA ASP A 196 -25.07 -3.36 16.31
C ASP A 196 -25.37 -2.88 14.88
N ALA A 197 -24.64 -1.87 14.42
CA ALA A 197 -24.73 -1.28 13.10
C ALA A 197 -23.32 -1.05 12.54
N ILE A 198 -23.26 -0.77 11.23
CA ILE A 198 -22.02 -0.47 10.52
C ILE A 198 -21.28 0.66 11.26
N ASN A 199 -20.07 0.37 11.70
CA ASN A 199 -19.14 1.36 12.21
C ASN A 199 -17.75 1.06 11.65
N THR A 200 -16.87 2.06 11.72
CA THR A 200 -15.54 2.00 11.11
C THR A 200 -14.47 1.92 12.19
N VAL A 201 -13.60 0.91 12.09
CA VAL A 201 -12.36 0.85 12.85
C VAL A 201 -11.24 1.41 11.98
N THR A 202 -10.65 2.53 12.38
CA THR A 202 -9.52 3.17 11.69
C THR A 202 -8.29 3.24 12.59
N ARG A 203 -7.11 2.87 12.09
CA ARG A 203 -5.84 2.95 12.84
C ARG A 203 -4.70 3.40 11.94
N GLU A 204 -3.88 4.29 12.47
CA GLU A 204 -2.53 4.52 11.92
C GLU A 204 -1.62 3.38 12.38
N ILE A 205 -0.84 2.82 11.46
CA ILE A 205 0.07 1.70 11.71
C ILE A 205 1.44 1.98 11.12
N ASP A 206 2.46 1.29 11.63
CA ASP A 206 3.85 1.47 11.21
C ASP A 206 4.13 0.76 9.87
N PRO A 207 4.38 1.50 8.76
CA PRO A 207 4.63 0.88 7.46
C PRO A 207 5.87 -0.03 7.49
N SER A 208 6.88 0.29 8.29
CA SER A 208 8.15 -0.47 8.38
C SER A 208 7.95 -1.91 8.85
N LYS A 209 6.84 -2.19 9.53
CA LYS A 209 6.52 -3.49 10.12
C LYS A 209 5.46 -4.27 9.36
N TYR A 210 4.54 -3.58 8.68
CA TYR A 210 3.30 -4.20 8.17
C TYR A 210 3.17 -4.22 6.65
N ILE A 211 4.04 -3.51 5.92
CA ILE A 211 4.22 -3.76 4.48
C ILE A 211 5.17 -4.94 4.34
N LEU A 212 4.73 -6.01 3.67
CA LEU A 212 5.48 -7.24 3.50
C LEU A 212 6.42 -7.17 2.29
N ASP A 213 7.35 -8.12 2.20
CA ASP A 213 8.37 -8.16 1.13
C ASP A 213 7.76 -8.40 -0.27
N ASP A 214 6.55 -8.93 -0.31
CA ASP A 214 5.74 -9.07 -1.53
C ASP A 214 4.92 -7.81 -1.85
N GLY A 215 5.10 -6.72 -1.09
CA GLY A 215 4.42 -5.44 -1.29
C GLY A 215 3.02 -5.35 -0.70
N TYR A 216 2.51 -6.41 -0.07
CA TYR A 216 1.18 -6.43 0.51
C TYR A 216 1.14 -5.92 1.95
N LEU A 217 0.03 -5.25 2.28
CA LEU A 217 -0.49 -5.10 3.62
C LEU A 217 -1.69 -6.04 3.77
N ILE A 218 -1.72 -6.85 4.82
CA ILE A 218 -2.80 -7.83 5.03
C ILE A 218 -3.60 -7.47 6.28
N LEU A 219 -4.90 -7.23 6.08
CA LEU A 219 -5.86 -6.95 7.15
C LEU A 219 -6.74 -8.18 7.39
N ASN A 220 -7.10 -8.43 8.64
CA ASN A 220 -8.09 -9.45 9.01
C ASN A 220 -9.22 -8.80 9.78
N THR A 221 -10.44 -9.11 9.35
CA THR A 221 -11.65 -8.82 10.11
C THR A 221 -12.35 -10.09 10.53
N ARG A 222 -12.88 -10.06 11.75
CA ARG A 222 -13.49 -11.23 12.38
C ARG A 222 -14.41 -10.85 13.53
N THR A 223 -15.20 -11.82 13.96
CA THR A 223 -16.09 -11.72 15.11
C THR A 223 -15.94 -12.92 16.06
N TYR A 224 -16.82 -13.03 17.05
CA TYR A 224 -16.92 -14.15 17.97
C TYR A 224 -17.15 -15.47 17.24
N THR A 225 -16.74 -16.57 17.88
CA THR A 225 -17.05 -17.93 17.43
C THR A 225 -18.50 -18.30 17.75
N SER A 226 -19.10 -19.18 16.95
CA SER A 226 -20.46 -19.69 17.19
C SER A 226 -20.51 -20.70 18.34
N ASP A 227 -21.64 -20.77 19.04
CA ASP A 227 -21.96 -21.78 20.05
C ASP A 227 -22.99 -22.83 19.56
N THR A 228 -23.24 -22.90 18.24
CA THR A 228 -24.29 -23.68 17.55
C THR A 228 -25.72 -23.16 17.65
N ILE A 229 -26.02 -22.31 18.62
CA ILE A 229 -27.35 -21.69 18.79
C ILE A 229 -27.33 -20.29 18.19
N THR A 230 -26.32 -19.50 18.58
CA THR A 230 -26.01 -18.19 18.05
C THR A 230 -24.91 -18.33 16.99
N PRO A 231 -25.21 -17.98 15.72
CA PRO A 231 -24.20 -17.99 14.67
C PRO A 231 -23.12 -16.94 14.90
N SER A 232 -21.92 -17.20 14.36
CA SER A 232 -20.93 -16.17 14.10
C SER A 232 -21.32 -15.47 12.80
N ILE A 233 -21.64 -14.18 12.84
CA ILE A 233 -22.04 -13.38 11.68
C ILE A 233 -21.07 -12.22 11.54
N LEU A 234 -20.49 -12.05 10.36
CA LEU A 234 -19.61 -10.94 10.01
C LEU A 234 -20.16 -10.22 8.78
N SER A 235 -20.44 -8.94 8.94
CA SER A 235 -20.92 -8.04 7.88
C SER A 235 -19.83 -7.02 7.58
N MET A 236 -19.41 -6.90 6.32
CA MET A 236 -18.41 -5.93 5.86
C MET A 236 -19.02 -5.03 4.79
N ASP A 237 -18.84 -3.74 4.94
CA ASP A 237 -19.23 -2.68 3.98
C ASP A 237 -18.01 -2.16 3.23
N TYR A 238 -16.87 -1.99 3.90
CA TYR A 238 -15.71 -1.40 3.25
C TYR A 238 -14.40 -1.79 3.95
N VAL A 239 -13.30 -1.83 3.19
CA VAL A 239 -11.94 -2.02 3.71
C VAL A 239 -10.94 -1.30 2.82
N CYS A 240 -10.01 -0.56 3.43
CA CYS A 240 -8.95 0.12 2.68
C CYS A 240 -7.72 0.44 3.53
N ALA A 241 -6.65 0.84 2.84
CA ALA A 241 -5.53 1.56 3.41
C ALA A 241 -5.38 2.93 2.73
N LYS A 242 -4.98 3.94 3.50
CA LYS A 242 -4.62 5.27 3.01
C LYS A 242 -3.12 5.47 3.26
N ILE A 243 -2.40 5.80 2.20
CA ILE A 243 -0.95 5.91 2.17
C ILE A 243 -0.60 7.35 1.88
N THR A 244 0.10 8.04 2.78
CA THR A 244 0.62 9.38 2.53
C THR A 244 2.11 9.30 2.21
N ILE A 245 2.49 9.79 1.03
CA ILE A 245 3.88 9.86 0.54
C ILE A 245 4.20 11.26 0.02
N LEU A 246 5.49 11.55 -0.14
CA LEU A 246 5.96 12.69 -0.90
C LEU A 246 6.13 12.29 -2.37
N VAL A 247 5.56 13.06 -3.28
CA VAL A 247 5.78 12.91 -4.73
C VAL A 247 6.45 14.17 -5.27
N GLU A 248 7.34 14.00 -6.24
CA GLU A 248 7.94 15.12 -6.95
C GLU A 248 6.85 15.93 -7.67
N GLU A 249 6.95 17.26 -7.64
CA GLU A 249 6.13 18.13 -8.48
C GLU A 249 6.79 18.34 -9.84
N ASP A 250 5.98 18.29 -10.89
CA ASP A 250 6.40 18.57 -12.27
C ASP A 250 6.91 20.01 -12.45
#